data_AF-A0A0R1MKK5-F1
#
_entry.id   AF-A0A0R1MKK5-F1
#
_cell.length_a   1.000
_cell.length_b   1.000
_cell.length_c   1.000
_cell.angle_alpha   90.00
_cell.angle_beta   90.00
_cell.angle_gamma   90.00
#
_symmetry.space_group_name_H-M   'P 1'
#
loop_
_entity.id
_entity.type
_entity.pdbx_description
1 polymer ?
#
loop_
_entity_poly.entity_id
_entity_poly.type
_entity_poly.pdbx_seq_one_letter_code
_entity_poly.pdbx_strand_id
1 'polypeptide(L)' 'MDQFDILIEQLGQLNERARQLEDVDYITASYKGFSNGGLTLAEVKDRIIDVRHRITTLERQLDDVFDDLS' A
#
# COMPACT_ATOMS: atom_id res chain seq x y z
N MET A 1 20.22 -10.17 3.23
CA MET A 1 18.79 -10.31 2.92
C MET A 1 18.71 -10.87 1.53
N ASP A 2 18.00 -11.97 1.38
CA ASP A 2 17.70 -12.50 0.06
C ASP A 2 16.56 -11.69 -0.58
N GLN A 3 16.26 -11.99 -1.84
CA GLN A 3 15.21 -11.27 -2.59
C GLN A 3 13.83 -11.43 -1.94
N PHE A 4 13.56 -12.59 -1.34
CA PHE A 4 12.30 -12.88 -0.68
C PHE A 4 12.08 -11.99 0.55
N ASP A 5 13.09 -11.87 1.42
CA ASP A 5 13.07 -10.98 2.60
C ASP A 5 12.78 -9.53 2.20
N ILE A 6 13.39 -9.04 1.11
CA ILE A 6 13.20 -7.67 0.61
C ILE A 6 11.75 -7.46 0.16
N LEU A 7 11.18 -8.40 -0.58
CA LEU A 7 9.80 -8.31 -1.07
C LEU A 7 8.79 -8.34 0.09
N ILE A 8 9.03 -9.17 1.11
CA ILE A 8 8.21 -9.21 2.33
C ILE A 8 8.28 -7.87 3.09
N GLU A 9 9.46 -7.29 3.24
CA GLU A 9 9.60 -5.99 3.91
C GLU A 9 8.83 -4.89 3.15
N GLN A 10 8.98 -4.84 1.82
CA GLN A 10 8.27 -3.86 0.98
C GLN A 10 6.76 -4.05 1.04
N LEU A 11 6.27 -5.30 1.03
CA LEU A 11 4.86 -5.61 1.18
C LEU A 11 4.33 -5.12 2.54
N GLY A 12 5.08 -5.34 3.62
CA GLY A 12 4.75 -4.84 4.95
C GLY A 12 4.62 -3.32 4.98
N GLN A 13 5.57 -2.59 4.38
CA GLN A 13 5.54 -1.13 4.30
C GLN A 13 4.33 -0.62 3.51
N LEU A 14 3.99 -1.26 2.38
CA LEU A 14 2.82 -0.86 1.59
C LEU A 14 1.51 -1.17 2.30
N ASN A 15 1.41 -2.29 3.01
CA ASN A 15 0.21 -2.62 3.79
C ASN A 15 -0.04 -1.60 4.91
N GLU A 16 1.02 -1.19 5.62
CA GLU A 16 0.89 -0.12 6.62
C GLU A 16 0.49 1.20 5.96
N ARG A 17 1.05 1.51 4.78
CA ARG A 17 0.69 2.71 4.05
C ARG A 17 -0.78 2.69 3.58
N ALA A 18 -1.26 1.54 3.10
CA ALA A 18 -2.66 1.35 2.72
C ALA A 18 -3.58 1.59 3.92
N ARG A 19 -3.25 0.99 5.07
CA ARG A 19 -4.00 1.18 6.31
C ARG A 19 -4.06 2.65 6.72
N GLN A 20 -2.94 3.35 6.72
CA GLN A 20 -2.91 4.79 7.05
C GLN A 20 -3.77 5.61 6.07
N LEU A 21 -3.75 5.28 4.78
CA LEU A 21 -4.58 5.96 3.78
C LEU A 21 -6.07 5.70 4.00
N GLU A 22 -6.45 4.46 4.30
CA GLU A 22 -7.85 4.02 4.41
C GLU A 22 -8.48 4.39 5.76
N ASP A 23 -7.76 4.15 6.86
CA ASP A 23 -8.30 4.28 8.21
C ASP A 23 -8.13 5.69 8.78
N VAL A 24 -7.23 6.50 8.22
CA VAL A 24 -6.95 7.85 8.73
C VAL A 24 -7.16 8.91 7.66
N ASP A 25 -6.41 8.84 6.54
CA ASP A 25 -6.43 9.94 5.57
C ASP A 25 -7.79 10.05 4.86
N TYR A 26 -8.39 8.92 4.48
CA TYR A 26 -9.69 8.87 3.82
C TYR A 26 -10.80 9.37 4.73
N ILE A 27 -10.85 8.85 5.95
CA ILE A 27 -11.83 9.28 6.96
C ILE A 27 -11.69 10.77 7.21
N THR A 28 -10.47 11.25 7.46
CA THR A 28 -10.20 12.68 7.71
C THR A 28 -10.63 13.54 6.54
N ALA A 29 -10.22 13.19 5.31
CA ALA A 29 -10.57 13.94 4.11
C ALA A 29 -12.08 13.92 3.81
N SER A 30 -12.76 12.82 4.12
CA SER A 30 -14.22 12.71 3.93
C SER A 30 -15.01 13.65 4.84
N TYR A 31 -14.50 13.94 6.04
CA TYR A 31 -15.15 14.84 6.99
C TYR A 31 -14.68 16.29 6.88
N LYS A 32 -13.39 16.52 6.64
CA LYS A 32 -12.76 17.86 6.68
C LYS A 32 -12.44 18.45 5.31
N GLY A 33 -12.64 17.69 4.23
CA GLY A 33 -12.24 18.05 2.86
C GLY A 33 -10.78 17.71 2.52
N PHE A 34 -9.91 17.64 3.53
CA PHE A 34 -8.50 17.30 3.38
C PHE A 34 -8.02 16.32 4.47
N SER A 35 -7.03 15.49 4.15
CA SER A 35 -6.36 14.60 5.11
C SER A 35 -5.39 15.40 6.01
N ASN A 36 -4.82 14.73 7.03
CA ASN A 36 -3.79 15.35 7.89
C ASN A 36 -2.53 15.74 7.10
N GLY A 37 -2.27 15.07 5.98
CA GLY A 37 -1.19 15.39 5.05
C GLY A 37 -1.56 16.43 4.00
N GLY A 38 -2.74 17.05 4.08
CA GLY A 38 -3.19 18.09 3.14
C GLY A 38 -3.75 17.57 1.81
N LEU A 39 -4.01 16.27 1.69
CA LEU A 39 -4.55 15.68 0.47
C LEU A 39 -6.06 15.81 0.41
N THR A 40 -6.61 16.14 -0.75
CA THR A 40 -8.05 16.03 -1.02
C THR A 40 -8.53 14.57 -0.94
N LEU A 41 -9.84 14.38 -0.77
CA LEU A 41 -10.44 13.03 -0.79
C LEU A 41 -10.15 12.28 -2.10
N ALA A 42 -10.11 12.99 -3.24
CA ALA A 42 -9.79 12.40 -4.54
C ALA A 42 -8.34 11.90 -4.57
N GLU A 43 -7.38 12.73 -4.15
CA GLU A 43 -5.96 12.34 -4.10
C GLU A 43 -5.70 11.20 -3.12
N VAL A 44 -6.43 11.13 -2.00
CA VAL A 44 -6.36 9.98 -1.09
C VAL A 44 -6.84 8.70 -1.78
N LYS A 45 -7.98 8.75 -2.49
CA LYS A 45 -8.49 7.59 -3.25
C LYS A 45 -7.51 7.13 -4.34
N ASP A 46 -6.94 8.07 -5.08
CA ASP A 46 -5.97 7.75 -6.14
C ASP A 46 -4.72 7.07 -5.55
N ARG A 47 -4.23 7.55 -4.39
CA ARG A 47 -3.12 6.91 -3.68
C ARG A 47 -3.46 5.53 -3.14
N ILE A 48 -4.69 5.30 -2.66
CA ILE A 48 -5.12 3.97 -2.23
C ILE A 48 -5.08 3.00 -3.41
N ILE A 49 -5.57 3.42 -4.59
CA ILE A 49 -5.54 2.60 -5.81
C ILE A 49 -4.10 2.26 -6.20
N ASP A 50 -3.20 3.25 -6.23
CA ASP A 50 -1.79 3.03 -6.56
C ASP A 50 -1.11 2.06 -5.58
N VAL A 51 -1.29 2.27 -4.28
CA VAL A 51 -0.71 1.40 -3.23
C VAL A 51 -1.23 -0.03 -3.36
N ARG A 52 -2.54 -0.22 -3.58
CA ARG A 52 -3.13 -1.55 -3.77
C ARG A 52 -2.61 -2.24 -5.03
N HIS A 53 -2.44 -1.51 -6.13
CA HIS A 53 -1.85 -2.07 -7.36
C HIS A 53 -0.41 -2.54 -7.12
N ARG A 54 0.38 -1.77 -6.36
CA ARG A 54 1.75 -2.13 -5.99
C ARG A 54 1.80 -3.33 -5.06
N ILE A 55 0.89 -3.43 -4.09
CA ILE A 55 0.72 -4.62 -3.24
C ILE A 55 0.48 -5.85 -4.11
N THR A 56 -0.51 -5.83 -4.99
CA THR A 56 -0.80 -6.95 -5.90
C THR A 56 0.38 -7.33 -6.80
N THR A 57 1.19 -6.35 -7.20
CA THR A 57 2.40 -6.61 -7.99
C THR A 57 3.46 -7.33 -7.17
N LEU A 58 3.68 -6.90 -5.92
CA LEU A 58 4.63 -7.54 -5.01
C LEU A 58 4.17 -8.94 -4.58
N GLU A 59 2.88 -9.14 -4.34
CA GLU A 59 2.32 -10.46 -4.03
C GLU A 59 2.60 -11.46 -5.15
N ARG A 60 2.42 -11.07 -6.43
CA ARG A 60 2.78 -11.92 -7.57
C ARG A 60 4.28 -12.21 -7.63
N GLN A 61 5.13 -11.22 -7.35
CA GLN A 61 6.58 -11.43 -7.31
C GLN A 61 6.99 -12.38 -6.18
N LEU A 62 6.31 -12.32 -5.05
CA LEU A 62 6.52 -13.25 -3.94
C LEU A 62 6.10 -14.67 -4.31
N ASP A 63 4.96 -14.83 -4.99
CA ASP A 63 4.50 -16.13 -5.50
C ASP A 63 5.53 -16.72 -6.48
N ASP A 64 6.01 -15.93 -7.46
CA ASP A 64 7.03 -16.36 -8.42
C ASP A 64 8.33 -16.80 -7.72
N VAL A 65 8.81 -16.02 -6.75
CA VAL A 65 10.03 -16.33 -5.99
C VAL A 65 9.83 -17.55 -5.09
N PHE A 66 8.64 -17.72 -4.51
CA PHE A 66 8.34 -18.87 -3.67
C PHE A 66 8.30 -20.16 -4.48
N ASP A 67 7.70 -20.14 -5.67
CA ASP A 67 7.66 -21.28 -6.59
C ASP A 67 9.08 -21.70 -7.03
N ASP A 68 9.97 -20.74 -7.31
CA ASP A 68 11.38 -20.99 -7.66
C ASP A 68 12.20 -21.61 -6.52
N LEU A 69 11.77 -21.44 -5.27
CA LEU A 69 12.41 -21.98 -4.07
C LEU A 69 11.89 -23.38 -3.67
N SER A 70 10.79 -23.83 -4.28
CA SER A 70 10.10 -25.11 -3.97
C SER A 70 10.65 -26.30 -4.77
#